data_AF-A8LX06-F1
#
_entry.id   AF-A8LX06-F1
#
_cell.length_a   1.000
_cell.length_b   1.000
_cell.length_c   1.000
_cell.angle_alpha   90.00
_cell.angle_beta   90.00
_cell.angle_gamma   90.00
#
_symmetry.space_group_name_H-M   'P 1'
#
loop_
_entity.id
_entity.type
_entity.pdbx_description
1 polymer ?
#
loop_
_entity_poly.entity_id
_entity_poly.type
_entity_poly.pdbx_seq_one_letter_code
_entity_poly.pdbx_strand_id
1 'polypeptide(L)'
;MRPRSRTLRGRPARAGSWPPGPGASQPPCEAARMVLEVALIDVLPGHEDAFAAAYAAAHPVIAGTPGCRSVRMTRGVESPSRFVLLVEWDSVEAHDRNFRASDRFVRWRELISPHFAKPPLVEHFTDVPSGHSG
;
A
#
# COMPACT_ATOMS: atom_id res chain seq x y z
N MET A 1 50.21 25.15 64.16
CA MET A 1 49.13 26.11 63.82
C MET A 1 48.40 25.58 62.59
N ARG A 2 47.07 25.50 62.66
CA ARG A 2 46.09 24.93 61.69
C ARG A 2 46.14 25.57 60.28
N PRO A 3 45.38 25.13 59.25
CA PRO A 3 44.73 23.81 59.02
C PRO A 3 44.75 23.29 57.54
N ARG A 4 44.38 22.01 57.41
CA ARG A 4 43.47 21.37 56.41
C ARG A 4 43.63 21.71 54.92
N SER A 5 43.73 20.66 54.11
CA SER A 5 42.75 20.45 53.03
C SER A 5 42.61 18.97 52.67
N ARG A 6 41.40 18.49 52.91
CA ARG A 6 40.83 17.17 52.62
C ARG A 6 40.55 17.10 51.12
N THR A 7 41.18 16.19 50.40
CA THR A 7 40.73 15.83 49.04
C THR A 7 40.10 14.45 49.09
N LEU A 8 38.77 14.42 49.17
CA LEU A 8 37.97 13.27 48.80
C LEU A 8 38.11 13.07 47.28
N ARG A 9 38.80 12.01 46.85
CA ARG A 9 38.60 11.48 45.49
C ARG A 9 37.46 10.47 45.56
N GLY A 10 36.34 10.85 44.96
CA GLY A 10 35.16 10.02 44.81
C GLY A 10 35.49 8.74 44.04
N ARG A 11 34.90 7.63 44.49
CA ARG A 11 34.87 6.36 43.77
C ARG A 11 34.08 6.58 42.47
N PRO A 12 34.56 6.12 41.30
CA PRO A 12 33.71 6.07 40.13
C PRO A 12 32.57 5.08 40.37
N ALA A 13 31.35 5.50 40.04
CA ALA A 13 30.17 4.67 40.08
C ALA A 13 30.35 3.45 39.15
N ARG A 14 29.89 2.29 39.62
CA ARG A 14 29.84 1.05 38.83
C ARG A 14 29.02 1.31 37.57
N ALA A 15 29.65 1.13 36.41
CA ALA A 15 28.91 0.97 35.16
C ALA A 15 28.00 -0.25 35.32
N GLY A 16 26.69 -0.02 35.35
CA GLY A 16 25.70 -1.08 35.26
C GLY A 16 25.85 -1.75 33.90
N SER A 17 26.44 -2.93 33.89
CA SER A 17 26.43 -3.83 32.75
C SER A 17 25.01 -4.37 32.59
N TRP A 18 24.20 -3.70 31.78
CA TRP A 18 23.00 -4.34 31.22
C TRP A 18 23.48 -5.41 30.24
N PRO A 19 23.02 -6.67 30.31
CA PRO A 19 23.32 -7.62 29.25
C PRO A 19 22.70 -7.08 27.96
N PRO A 20 23.37 -7.16 26.79
CA PRO A 20 22.67 -6.87 25.54
C PRO A 20 21.45 -7.79 25.49
N GLY A 21 20.25 -7.20 25.48
CA GLY A 21 19.03 -7.93 25.18
C GLY A 21 19.22 -8.64 23.85
N PRO A 22 18.60 -9.81 23.63
CA PRO A 22 18.84 -10.60 22.45
C PRO A 22 18.70 -9.69 21.23
N GLY A 23 19.79 -9.60 20.47
CA GLY A 23 19.79 -9.04 19.13
C GLY A 23 18.80 -9.87 18.33
N ALA A 24 17.54 -9.46 18.38
CA ALA A 24 16.57 -9.80 17.38
C ALA A 24 17.01 -9.02 16.14
N SER A 25 18.00 -9.55 15.45
CA SER A 25 18.07 -9.46 14.00
C SER A 25 16.66 -9.79 13.54
N GLN A 26 15.87 -8.77 13.18
CA GLN A 26 14.58 -9.00 12.57
C GLN A 26 14.83 -9.96 11.41
N PRO A 27 14.04 -11.04 11.26
CA PRO A 27 14.15 -11.86 10.06
C PRO A 27 13.98 -10.93 8.84
N PRO A 28 14.67 -11.17 7.70
CA PRO A 28 14.39 -10.46 6.46
C PRO A 28 13.08 -10.99 5.89
N CYS A 29 11.98 -10.62 6.55
CA CYS A 29 10.60 -10.88 6.18
C CYS A 29 9.75 -10.10 7.19
N GLU A 30 9.78 -8.78 7.06
CA GLU A 30 8.52 -8.06 7.10
C GLU A 30 7.56 -8.87 6.20
N ALA A 31 6.37 -9.19 6.68
CA ALA A 31 5.28 -9.42 5.76
C ALA A 31 5.21 -8.16 4.90
N ALA A 32 5.89 -8.19 3.74
CA ALA A 32 5.90 -7.15 2.72
C ALA A 32 4.43 -6.84 2.51
N ARG A 33 4.00 -5.71 3.08
CA ARG A 33 2.61 -5.60 3.50
C ARG A 33 1.81 -5.46 2.23
N MET A 34 1.15 -6.54 1.84
CA MET A 34 0.16 -6.54 0.77
C MET A 34 -0.69 -5.28 0.94
N VAL A 35 -0.84 -4.54 -0.16
CA VAL A 35 -1.62 -3.31 -0.17
C VAL A 35 -2.85 -3.48 -1.02
N LEU A 36 -3.95 -2.91 -0.53
CA LEU A 36 -5.17 -2.74 -1.31
C LEU A 36 -5.08 -1.39 -2.01
N GLU A 37 -4.94 -1.39 -3.33
CA GLU A 37 -5.25 -0.23 -4.16
C GLU A 37 -6.77 -0.07 -4.20
N VAL A 38 -7.24 1.13 -3.84
CA VAL A 38 -8.63 1.55 -4.05
C VAL A 38 -8.61 2.69 -5.06
N ALA A 39 -9.23 2.48 -6.20
CA ALA A 39 -9.39 3.47 -7.24
C ALA A 39 -10.87 3.85 -7.39
N LEU A 40 -11.18 5.11 -7.10
CA LEU A 40 -12.50 5.70 -7.32
C LEU A 40 -12.56 6.30 -8.72
N ILE A 41 -13.43 5.75 -9.56
CA ILE A 41 -13.54 6.08 -10.98
C ILE A 41 -14.91 6.69 -11.23
N ASP A 42 -14.95 7.99 -11.48
CA ASP A 42 -16.14 8.68 -11.97
C ASP A 42 -16.15 8.63 -13.51
N VAL A 43 -17.21 8.04 -14.08
CA VAL A 43 -17.40 7.80 -15.52
C VAL A 43 -18.35 8.86 -16.10
N LEU A 44 -18.20 9.18 -17.39
CA LEU A 44 -19.10 10.08 -18.11
C LEU A 44 -20.55 9.53 -18.09
N PRO A 45 -21.58 10.37 -17.85
CA PRO A 45 -22.96 9.92 -17.90
C PRO A 45 -23.31 9.29 -19.26
N GLY A 46 -23.91 8.10 -19.24
CA GLY A 46 -24.25 7.32 -20.44
C GLY A 46 -23.12 6.44 -20.98
N HIS A 47 -21.92 6.49 -20.39
CA HIS A 47 -20.78 5.64 -20.76
C HIS A 47 -20.64 4.40 -19.86
N GLU A 48 -21.55 4.16 -18.92
CA GLU A 48 -21.36 3.17 -17.85
C GLU A 48 -21.20 1.74 -18.36
N ASP A 49 -22.05 1.32 -19.29
CA ASP A 49 -22.00 -0.04 -19.84
C ASP A 49 -20.82 -0.20 -20.82
N ALA A 50 -20.48 0.87 -21.55
CA ALA A 50 -19.30 0.91 -22.41
C ALA A 50 -18.00 0.83 -21.57
N PHE A 51 -17.96 1.52 -20.44
CA PHE A 51 -16.86 1.42 -19.48
C PHE A 51 -16.75 0.01 -18.89
N ALA A 52 -17.87 -0.61 -18.52
CA ALA A 52 -17.87 -1.97 -18.00
C ALA A 52 -17.33 -2.98 -19.05
N ALA A 53 -17.72 -2.82 -20.32
CA ALA A 53 -17.18 -3.62 -21.42
C ALA A 53 -15.68 -3.36 -21.67
N ALA A 54 -15.26 -2.09 -21.65
CA ALA A 54 -13.85 -1.72 -21.77
C ALA A 54 -13.00 -2.28 -20.62
N TYR A 55 -13.51 -2.23 -19.39
CA TYR A 55 -12.87 -2.87 -18.23
C TYR A 55 -12.76 -4.38 -18.42
N ALA A 56 -13.81 -5.06 -18.91
CA ALA A 56 -13.73 -6.51 -19.17
C ALA A 56 -12.61 -6.86 -20.16
N ALA A 57 -12.42 -6.04 -21.19
CA ALA A 57 -11.31 -6.19 -22.13
C ALA A 57 -9.93 -5.86 -21.51
N ALA A 58 -9.87 -4.88 -20.60
CA ALA A 58 -8.64 -4.45 -19.94
C ALA A 58 -8.23 -5.35 -18.76
N HIS A 59 -9.17 -6.07 -18.14
CA HIS A 59 -8.97 -6.88 -16.95
C HIS A 59 -7.76 -7.84 -17.04
N PRO A 60 -7.55 -8.60 -18.13
CA PRO A 60 -6.39 -9.49 -18.24
C PRO A 60 -5.04 -8.77 -18.15
N VAL A 61 -4.97 -7.49 -18.54
CA VAL A 61 -3.73 -6.70 -18.51
C VAL A 61 -3.29 -6.45 -17.07
N ILE A 62 -4.21 -5.99 -16.21
CA ILE A 62 -3.90 -5.72 -14.81
C ILE A 62 -3.77 -7.03 -14.01
N ALA A 63 -4.69 -7.97 -14.20
CA ALA A 63 -4.69 -9.26 -13.48
C ALA A 63 -3.47 -10.12 -13.80
N GLY A 64 -2.92 -10.01 -15.02
CA GLY A 64 -1.70 -10.70 -15.43
C GLY A 64 -0.40 -9.97 -15.06
N THR A 65 -0.46 -8.88 -14.27
CA THR A 65 0.73 -8.13 -13.89
C THR A 65 1.48 -8.84 -12.76
N PRO A 66 2.82 -9.01 -12.85
CA PRO A 66 3.60 -9.54 -11.75
C PRO A 66 3.39 -8.74 -10.46
N GLY A 67 3.02 -9.43 -9.38
CA GLY A 67 2.70 -8.83 -8.08
C GLY A 67 1.24 -8.42 -7.92
N CYS A 68 0.39 -8.53 -8.95
CA CYS A 68 -1.06 -8.43 -8.81
C CYS A 68 -1.61 -9.74 -8.24
N ARG A 69 -2.37 -9.66 -7.15
CA ARG A 69 -2.92 -10.82 -6.42
C ARG A 69 -4.40 -11.03 -6.71
N SER A 70 -5.16 -9.94 -6.77
CA SER A 70 -6.58 -9.96 -7.11
C SER A 70 -7.01 -8.64 -7.72
N VAL A 71 -8.07 -8.68 -8.53
CA VAL A 71 -8.67 -7.50 -9.18
C VAL A 71 -10.18 -7.63 -9.10
N ARG A 72 -10.86 -6.59 -8.62
CA ARG A 72 -12.32 -6.54 -8.56
C ARG A 72 -12.82 -5.15 -8.90
N MET A 73 -13.76 -5.07 -9.84
CA MET A 73 -14.50 -3.84 -10.15
C MET A 73 -15.91 -3.93 -9.57
N THR A 74 -16.38 -2.84 -8.95
CA THR A 74 -17.77 -2.70 -8.50
C THR A 74 -18.39 -1.43 -9.08
N ARG A 75 -19.70 -1.47 -9.30
CA ARG A 75 -20.51 -0.32 -9.74
C ARG A 75 -21.33 0.18 -8.55
N GLY A 76 -21.39 1.49 -8.36
CA GLY A 76 -22.23 2.11 -7.34
C GLY A 76 -23.71 1.86 -7.60
N VAL A 77 -24.48 1.61 -6.54
CA VAL A 77 -25.93 1.42 -6.63
C VAL A 77 -26.64 2.77 -6.60
N GLU A 78 -26.23 3.65 -5.69
CA GLU A 78 -26.76 5.02 -5.53
C GLU A 78 -26.15 6.00 -6.54
N SER A 79 -25.01 5.65 -7.13
CA SER A 79 -24.32 6.45 -8.15
C SER A 79 -23.83 5.53 -9.26
N PRO A 80 -24.69 5.18 -10.24
CA PRO A 80 -24.36 4.20 -11.27
C PRO A 80 -23.18 4.58 -12.17
N SER A 81 -22.82 5.86 -12.25
CA SER A 81 -21.67 6.39 -12.99
C SER A 81 -20.37 6.40 -12.15
N ARG A 82 -20.39 5.85 -10.93
CA ARG A 82 -19.22 5.70 -10.07
C ARG A 82 -18.87 4.23 -9.93
N PHE A 83 -17.60 3.93 -10.17
CA PHE A 83 -17.03 2.60 -10.04
C PHE A 83 -15.90 2.61 -9.02
N VAL A 84 -15.71 1.48 -8.34
CA VAL A 84 -14.58 1.24 -7.45
C VAL A 84 -13.80 0.04 -7.97
N LEU A 85 -12.53 0.26 -8.29
CA LEU A 85 -11.58 -0.79 -8.58
C LEU A 85 -10.77 -1.08 -7.33
N LEU A 86 -10.74 -2.36 -6.94
CA LEU A 86 -10.00 -2.90 -5.82
C LEU A 86 -8.93 -3.83 -6.38
N VAL A 87 -7.67 -3.57 -6.06
CA VAL A 87 -6.55 -4.41 -6.51
C VAL A 87 -5.65 -4.72 -5.34
N GLU A 88 -5.39 -6.00 -5.09
CA GLU A 88 -4.40 -6.40 -4.11
C GLU A 88 -3.05 -6.55 -4.80
N TRP A 89 -2.04 -5.86 -4.28
CA TRP A 89 -0.66 -5.94 -4.77
C TRP A 89 0.25 -6.50 -3.69
N ASP A 90 1.31 -7.20 -4.11
CA ASP A 90 2.37 -7.65 -3.20
C ASP A 90 3.03 -6.46 -2.46
N SER A 91 3.15 -5.30 -3.12
CA SER A 91 3.59 -4.03 -2.52
C SER A 91 3.22 -2.83 -3.41
N VAL A 92 3.38 -1.60 -2.89
CA VAL A 92 3.23 -0.37 -3.68
C VAL A 92 4.23 -0.33 -4.84
N GLU A 93 5.47 -0.77 -4.60
CA GLU A 93 6.52 -0.83 -5.62
C GLU A 93 6.19 -1.83 -6.73
N ALA A 94 5.52 -2.94 -6.42
CA ALA A 94 5.06 -3.89 -7.42
C ALA A 94 4.02 -3.24 -8.34
N HIS A 95 3.03 -2.55 -7.78
CA HIS A 95 2.08 -1.74 -8.54
C HIS A 95 2.81 -0.69 -9.40
N ASP A 96 3.70 0.09 -8.81
CA ASP A 96 4.33 1.21 -9.50
C ASP A 96 5.26 0.76 -10.63
N ARG A 97 6.13 -0.22 -10.36
CA ARG A 97 7.13 -0.66 -11.34
C ARG A 97 6.56 -1.60 -12.39
N ASN A 98 5.74 -2.56 -11.97
CA ASN A 98 5.28 -3.61 -12.88
C ASN A 98 4.02 -3.20 -13.64
N PHE A 99 3.23 -2.26 -13.09
CA PHE A 99 2.04 -1.73 -13.75
C PHE A 99 2.26 -0.29 -14.23
N ARG A 100 2.30 0.69 -13.31
CA ARG A 100 2.23 2.13 -13.64
C ARG A 100 3.33 2.61 -14.58
N ALA A 101 4.56 2.16 -14.36
CA ALA A 101 5.74 2.52 -15.15
C ALA A 101 5.96 1.61 -16.38
N SER A 102 4.97 0.80 -16.76
CA SER A 102 5.09 -0.18 -17.84
C SER A 102 4.08 0.04 -18.98
N ASP A 103 4.31 -0.61 -20.12
CA ASP A 103 3.36 -0.65 -21.24
C ASP A 103 1.98 -1.21 -20.87
N ARG A 104 1.86 -1.95 -19.76
CA ARG A 104 0.57 -2.45 -19.27
C ARG A 104 -0.35 -1.31 -18.89
N PHE A 105 0.18 -0.30 -18.21
CA PHE A 105 -0.59 0.86 -17.84
C PHE A 105 -1.04 1.67 -19.06
N VAL A 106 -0.20 1.77 -20.09
CA VAL A 106 -0.57 2.42 -21.35
C VAL A 106 -1.76 1.70 -22.00
N ARG A 107 -1.66 0.38 -22.22
CA ARG A 107 -2.74 -0.43 -22.82
C ARG A 107 -4.02 -0.39 -21.99
N TRP A 108 -3.88 -0.47 -20.67
CA TRP A 108 -5.00 -0.34 -19.75
C TRP A 108 -5.71 1.02 -19.90
N ARG A 109 -4.94 2.11 -19.91
CA ARG A 109 -5.45 3.47 -20.06
C ARG A 109 -6.10 3.71 -21.42
N GLU A 110 -5.53 3.20 -22.50
CA GLU A 110 -6.10 3.30 -23.84
C GLU A 110 -7.53 2.75 -23.90
N LEU A 111 -7.77 1.63 -23.21
CA LEU A 111 -9.09 0.99 -23.18
C LEU A 111 -10.09 1.78 -22.32
N ILE A 112 -9.71 2.16 -21.10
CA ILE A 112 -10.72 2.61 -20.12
C ILE A 112 -10.83 4.13 -19.96
N SER A 113 -9.74 4.86 -20.22
CA SER A 113 -9.70 6.30 -19.99
C SER A 113 -10.61 7.16 -20.85
N PRO A 114 -11.02 6.75 -22.09
CA PRO A 114 -12.01 7.49 -22.86
C PRO A 114 -13.37 7.65 -22.15
N HIS A 115 -13.65 6.84 -21.12
CA HIS A 115 -14.91 6.88 -20.38
C HIS A 115 -14.84 7.74 -19.11
N PHE A 116 -13.68 8.25 -18.72
CA PHE A 116 -13.52 8.96 -17.45
C PHE A 116 -14.09 10.37 -17.50
N ALA A 117 -14.89 10.73 -16.49
CA ALA A 117 -15.35 12.11 -16.30
C ALA A 117 -14.23 13.02 -15.78
N LYS A 118 -13.28 12.44 -15.03
CA LYS A 118 -12.07 13.09 -14.49
C LYS A 118 -11.02 12.04 -14.15
N PRO A 119 -9.75 12.41 -13.89
CA PRO A 119 -8.76 11.47 -13.40
C PRO A 119 -9.25 10.71 -12.15
N PRO A 120 -9.10 9.38 -12.07
CA PRO A 120 -9.45 8.61 -10.88
C PRO A 120 -8.64 9.03 -9.66
N LEU A 121 -9.26 8.96 -8.48
CA LEU A 121 -8.56 9.02 -7.20
C LEU A 121 -8.05 7.60 -6.89
N VAL A 122 -6.75 7.45 -6.65
CA VAL A 122 -6.11 6.15 -6.39
C VAL A 122 -5.25 6.26 -5.14
N GLU A 123 -5.48 5.36 -4.19
CA GLU A 123 -4.75 5.29 -2.92
C GLU A 123 -4.49 3.83 -2.53
N HIS A 124 -3.46 3.60 -1.71
CA HIS A 124 -3.10 2.28 -1.20
C HIS A 124 -3.36 2.20 0.31
N PHE A 125 -3.94 1.07 0.74
CA PHE A 125 -4.36 0.84 2.11
C PHE A 125 -3.77 -0.46 2.64
N THR A 126 -3.69 -0.55 3.96
CA THR A 126 -3.33 -1.80 4.67
C THR A 126 -4.49 -2.19 5.57
N ASP A 127 -4.69 -3.50 5.72
CA ASP A 127 -5.75 -3.99 6.58
C ASP A 127 -5.49 -3.61 8.05
N VAL A 128 -6.54 -3.15 8.71
CA VAL A 128 -6.57 -3.00 10.16
C VAL A 128 -7.29 -4.22 10.72
N PRO A 129 -6.60 -5.11 11.45
CA PRO A 129 -7.23 -6.29 12.02
C PRO A 129 -8.42 -5.91 12.91
N SER A 130 -9.52 -6.65 12.82
CA SER A 130 -10.73 -6.42 13.63
C SER A 130 -10.56 -6.83 15.10
N GLY A 131 -9.39 -7.34 15.50
CA GLY A 131 -9.05 -7.68 16.89
C GLY A 131 -9.75 -8.93 17.46
N HIS A 132 -10.49 -9.68 16.65
CA HIS A 132 -11.15 -10.91 17.10
C HIS A 132 -10.39 -12.12 16.59
N SER A 133 -9.55 -12.70 17.45
CA SER A 133 -9.10 -14.08 17.30
C SER A 133 -10.30 -14.99 17.56
N GLY A 134 -10.83 -15.60 16.49
CA GLY A 134 -11.69 -16.78 16.63
C GLY A 134 -10.88 -17.99 17.05
#